data_AF-A0A6J7CYI7-F1
#
_entry.id   AF-A0A6J7CYI7-F1
#
_cell.length_a   1.000
_cell.length_b   1.000
_cell.length_c   1.000
_cell.angle_alpha   90.00
_cell.angle_beta   90.00
_cell.angle_gamma   90.00
#
_symmetry.space_group_name_H-M   'P 1'
#
loop_
_entity.id
_entity.type
_entity.pdbx_description
1 polymer ?
#
loop_
_entity_poly.entity_id
_entity_poly.type
_entity_poly.pdbx_seq_one_letter_code
_entity_poly.pdbx_strand_id
1 'polypeptide(L)' 'MPLADLREAAFEVARDIAAKSPTVMRAAKASLNGIDPVDVKRSYRYEQGFTFELNLSGVADEARDAFVEKRDAEFTE' A
#
# COMPACT_ATOMS: atom_id res chain seq x y z
N MET A 1 11.33 -23.03 -0.91
CA MET A 1 10.85 -23.16 -2.29
C MET A 1 12.02 -23.56 -3.19
N PRO A 2 11.85 -24.56 -4.07
CA PRO A 2 12.84 -24.94 -5.09
C PRO A 2 13.18 -23.80 -6.08
N LEU A 3 14.39 -23.84 -6.67
CA LEU A 3 14.87 -22.83 -7.64
C LEU A 3 13.94 -22.63 -8.85
N ALA A 4 13.37 -23.73 -9.35
CA ALA A 4 12.47 -23.70 -10.51
C ALA A 4 11.18 -22.90 -10.24
N ASP A 5 10.73 -22.88 -8.98
CA ASP A 5 9.46 -22.27 -8.58
C ASP A 5 9.63 -20.79 -8.18
N LEU A 6 10.87 -20.33 -7.93
CA LEU A 6 11.17 -18.96 -7.46
C LEU A 6 10.58 -17.89 -8.38
N ARG A 7 10.64 -18.12 -9.70
CA ARG A 7 10.13 -17.16 -10.68
C ARG A 7 8.64 -16.99 -10.55
N GLU A 8 7.89 -18.09 -10.52
CA GLU A 8 6.44 -18.03 -10.45
C GLU A 8 5.99 -17.36 -9.15
N ALA A 9 6.54 -17.76 -8.02
CA ALA A 9 6.22 -17.15 -6.73
C ALA A 9 6.57 -15.65 -6.67
N ALA A 10 7.68 -15.21 -7.30
CA ALA A 10 7.99 -13.79 -7.38
C ALA A 10 6.94 -13.03 -8.22
N PHE A 11 6.47 -13.61 -9.31
CA PHE A 11 5.41 -13.01 -10.13
C PHE A 11 4.04 -13.03 -9.44
N GLU A 12 3.74 -14.04 -8.63
CA GLU A 12 2.53 -14.04 -7.78
C GLU A 12 2.52 -12.82 -6.86
N VAL A 13 3.60 -12.59 -6.10
CA VAL A 13 3.72 -11.42 -5.22
C VAL A 13 3.67 -10.11 -6.03
N ALA A 14 4.30 -10.06 -7.20
CA ALA A 14 4.28 -8.88 -8.05
C ALA A 14 2.86 -8.57 -8.56
N ARG A 15 2.07 -9.60 -8.92
CA ARG A 15 0.66 -9.44 -9.32
C ARG A 15 -0.19 -8.93 -8.15
N ASP A 16 0.01 -9.48 -6.95
CA ASP A 16 -0.71 -9.03 -5.76
C ASP A 16 -0.43 -7.56 -5.42
N ILE A 17 0.83 -7.12 -5.58
CA ILE A 17 1.23 -5.71 -5.40
C ILE A 17 0.63 -4.83 -6.50
N ALA A 18 0.69 -5.27 -7.76
CA ALA A 18 0.20 -4.50 -8.91
C ALA A 18 -1.33 -4.33 -8.89
N ALA A 19 -2.06 -5.22 -8.23
CA ALA A 19 -3.50 -5.10 -8.01
C ALA A 19 -3.88 -4.04 -6.96
N LYS A 20 -2.92 -3.43 -6.25
CA LYS A 20 -3.17 -2.37 -5.27
C LYS A 20 -2.93 -0.99 -5.87
N SER A 21 -3.48 0.04 -5.24
CA SER A 21 -3.23 1.44 -5.62
C SER A 21 -1.72 1.75 -5.65
N PRO A 22 -1.17 2.22 -6.79
CA PRO A 22 0.22 2.65 -6.87
C PRO A 22 0.56 3.77 -5.87
N THR A 23 -0.37 4.69 -5.66
CA THR A 23 -0.24 5.79 -4.69
C THR A 23 -0.11 5.26 -3.26
N VAL A 24 -1.01 4.35 -2.85
CA VAL A 24 -0.96 3.73 -1.52
C VAL A 24 0.32 2.91 -1.34
N MET A 25 0.71 2.10 -2.32
CA MET A 25 1.90 1.26 -2.22
C MET A 25 3.19 2.08 -2.08
N ARG A 26 3.31 3.22 -2.80
CA ARG A 26 4.46 4.12 -2.67
C ARG A 26 4.46 4.82 -1.30
N ALA A 27 3.31 5.31 -0.85
CA ALA A 27 3.17 5.93 0.47
C ALA A 27 3.51 4.96 1.60
N ALA A 28 3.00 3.73 1.57
CA ALA A 28 3.30 2.70 2.55
C ALA A 28 4.80 2.38 2.59
N LYS A 29 5.45 2.24 1.42
CA LYS A 29 6.90 2.03 1.35
C LYS A 29 7.70 3.21 1.91
N ALA A 30 7.29 4.45 1.60
CA ALA A 30 7.96 5.64 2.14
C ALA A 30 7.80 5.74 3.66
N SER A 31 6.60 5.46 4.17
CA SER A 31 6.29 5.37 5.59
C SER A 31 7.22 4.37 6.29
N LEU A 32 7.31 3.14 5.78
CA LEU A 32 8.16 2.09 6.36
C LEU A 32 9.66 2.43 6.30
N ASN A 33 10.12 3.05 5.22
CA ASN A 33 11.53 3.48 5.11
C ASN A 33 11.90 4.60 6.09
N GLY A 34 10.93 5.39 6.55
CA GLY A 34 11.17 6.56 7.41
C GLY A 34 11.04 6.31 8.90
N ILE A 35 10.70 5.09 9.33
CA ILE A 35 10.54 4.73 10.75
C ILE A 35 11.74 3.99 11.35
N ASP A 36 12.83 3.80 10.59
CA ASP A 36 14.07 3.13 11.04
C ASP A 36 15.23 4.14 11.16
N PRO A 37 15.86 4.32 12.34
CA PRO A 37 15.61 3.66 13.63
C PRO A 37 14.33 4.12 14.35
N VAL A 38 13.74 3.20 15.11
CA VAL A 38 12.42 3.34 15.73
C VAL A 38 12.42 4.32 16.90
N ASP A 39 12.04 5.57 16.65
CA ASP A 39 11.51 6.49 17.67
C ASP A 39 9.98 6.41 17.63
N VAL A 40 9.38 5.75 18.62
CA VAL A 40 7.94 5.47 18.66
C VAL A 40 7.09 6.73 18.42
N LYS A 41 7.41 7.86 19.05
CA LYS A 41 6.58 9.08 18.94
C LYS A 41 6.74 9.73 17.58
N ARG A 42 7.98 9.78 17.08
CA ARG A 42 8.27 10.39 15.78
C ARG A 42 7.75 9.52 14.64
N SER A 43 7.99 8.21 14.70
CA SER A 43 7.49 7.23 13.73
C SER A 43 5.97 7.25 13.67
N TYR A 44 5.27 7.22 14.81
CA TYR A 44 3.80 7.26 14.82
C TYR A 44 3.21 8.54 14.19
N ARG A 45 3.86 9.70 14.41
CA ARG A 45 3.45 10.95 13.74
C ARG A 45 3.74 10.93 12.24
N TYR A 46 4.87 10.35 11.85
CA TYR A 46 5.27 10.23 10.45
C TYR A 46 4.31 9.34 9.66
N GLU A 47 4.00 8.15 10.18
CA GLU A 47 3.04 7.21 9.55
C GLU A 47 1.64 7.81 9.42
N GLN A 48 1.15 8.52 10.45
CA GLN A 48 -0.15 9.17 10.39
C GLN A 48 -0.24 10.27 9.33
N GLY A 49 0.88 10.93 9.01
CA GLY A 49 0.92 11.90 7.91
C GLY A 49 0.49 11.28 6.59
N PHE A 50 1.01 10.10 6.27
CA PHE A 50 0.60 9.35 5.08
C PHE A 50 -0.87 8.95 5.12
N THR A 51 -1.37 8.45 6.25
CA THR A 51 -2.79 8.13 6.39
C THR A 51 -3.66 9.35 6.12
N PHE A 52 -3.29 10.52 6.64
CA PHE A 52 -4.01 11.77 6.40
C PHE A 52 -3.97 12.17 4.92
N GLU A 53 -2.79 12.16 4.29
CA GLU A 53 -2.62 12.49 2.87
C GLU A 53 -3.39 11.55 1.94
N LEU A 54 -3.40 10.24 2.23
CA LEU A 54 -4.16 9.25 1.47
C LEU A 54 -5.68 9.45 1.60
N ASN A 55 -6.16 9.93 2.74
CA ASN A 55 -7.56 10.30 2.87
C ASN A 55 -7.88 11.55 2.02
N LEU A 56 -7.04 12.58 2.09
CA LEU A 56 -7.25 13.82 1.32
C LEU A 56 -7.17 13.62 -0.20
N SER A 57 -6.40 12.63 -0.68
CA SER A 57 -6.29 12.35 -2.11
C SER A 57 -7.48 11.57 -2.69
N GLY A 58 -8.44 11.14 -1.86
CA GLY A 58 -9.63 10.40 -2.28
C GLY A 58 -9.38 8.91 -2.59
N VAL A 59 -8.13 8.44 -2.54
CA VAL A 59 -7.82 7.01 -2.79
C VAL A 59 -8.40 6.11 -1.69
N ALA A 60 -8.50 6.63 -0.47
CA ALA A 60 -9.16 5.93 0.63
C ALA A 60 -10.69 5.84 0.43
N ASP A 61 -11.30 6.83 -0.21
CA ASP A 61 -12.74 6.81 -0.49
C ASP A 61 -13.10 5.74 -1.52
N GLU A 62 -12.39 5.68 -2.64
CA GLU A 62 -12.61 4.64 -3.66
C GLU A 62 -12.41 3.23 -3.08
N ALA A 63 -11.34 3.02 -2.29
CA ALA A 63 -11.11 1.73 -1.66
C ALA A 63 -12.24 1.33 -0.69
N ARG A 64 -12.79 2.31 0.04
CA ARG A 64 -13.91 2.10 0.96
C ARG A 64 -15.21 1.83 0.20
N ASP A 65 -15.50 2.61 -0.83
CA ASP A 65 -16.73 2.51 -1.62
C ASP A 65 -16.77 1.18 -2.37
N ALA A 66 -15.67 0.78 -3.01
CA ALA A 66 -15.53 -0.52 -3.67
C ALA A 66 -15.79 -1.69 -2.70
N PHE A 67 -15.27 -1.60 -1.46
CA PHE A 67 -15.51 -2.60 -0.43
C PHE A 67 -16.98 -2.69 -0.02
N VAL A 68 -17.64 -1.54 0.17
CA VAL A 68 -19.08 -1.46 0.52
C VAL A 68 -19.94 -2.00 -0.63
N GLU A 69 -19.58 -1.67 -1.87
CA GLU A 69 -20.28 -2.06 -3.10
C GLU A 69 -19.97 -3.50 -3.55
N LYS A 70 -19.01 -4.18 -2.88
CA LYS A 70 -18.53 -5.53 -3.22
C LYS A 70 -18.03 -5.65 -4.66
N ARG A 71 -17.34 -4.62 -5.13
CA ARG A 71 -16.63 -4.59 -6.41
C ARG A 71 -15.13 -4.44 -6.18
N ASP A 72 -14.36 -4.65 -7.23
CA ASP A 72 -12.94 -4.30 -7.21
C ASP A 72 -12.78 -2.77 -7.21
N ALA A 73 -11.75 -2.31 -6.50
CA ALA A 73 -11.40 -0.90 -6.48
C ALA A 73 -10.66 -0.52 -7.77
N GLU A 74 -11.04 0.61 -8.36
CA GLU A 74 -10.44 1.14 -9.57
C GLU A 74 -9.53 2.31 -9.21
N PHE A 75 -8.22 2.08 -9.27
CA PHE A 75 -7.24 3.14 -9.03
C PHE A 75 -6.74 3.67 -10.37
N THR A 76 -7.06 4.94 -10.68
CA THR A 76 -6.44 5.65 -11.82
C THR A 76 -4.96 5.90 -11.53
N GLU A 77 -4.11 5.75 -12.55
CA GLU A 77 -2.64 5.92 -12.47
C GLU A 77 -2.19 7.33 -12.02
#